data_AF-R9P7R7-F1
#
_entry.id   AF-R9P7R7-F1
#
_cell.length_a   1.000
_cell.length_b   1.000
_cell.length_c   1.000
_cell.angle_alpha   90.00
_cell.angle_beta   90.00
_cell.angle_gamma   90.00
#
_symmetry.space_group_name_H-M   'P 1'
#
loop_
_entity.id
_entity.type
_entity.pdbx_description
1 polymer ?
#
loop_
_entity_poly.entity_id
_entity_poly.type
_entity_poly.pdbx_seq_one_letter_code
_entity_poly.pdbx_strand_id
1 'polypeptide(L)'
;MRVGRMAPSRPNSYPVAVPHRCKKPEATSLGEIVETGFELYRMAADSTSKTLRGTSIAPSSFTGRNKQSPCRVRRRMQESLAVVRRSRQSYVEEGAAMMLVWIVSNDSQSAQHKQMEELDEKELSKSSVAAFPSYADLSKADISAVLERAAQLNGAKDLPDLSKVDYSAFLERSAQIKAGDELIKRQTPNSGNTGFEQRTFHALINPASFKYNAQEQHVDLTSDEHKFIPPGPNDIRGPCPGLNLLANHGYLNRNGVTTLTQGIDAINKVFGVAYDLALALNAYAVVFNGNILDLTWSIGGPYKSQSLGALTDILLGEPGGIDAHNIYEGDASIVRQDYYAPDANHDNVLVHLPYFQDLLDLGNNDQTPGKDVYTAEVLLKHKSNRWHQSVATNPLFFNSAFGGLVVTTAAERFVAEFAANNTVDENGYNRLYLDEKNLLAFFSVERTDQGLKYTPGNERLLTSWVRRPLGATFGLDDIVLTLLSAAAIDPSLLSVGGNAGQVNTFTGLDVGNLTGGLYNFETLLKDPQATACYLYQIGIEELVPTQVNVLYKATGQALDFVAKYLTAPWKNLATAGGNPCDSFNSNIAQQYSKFPGSKIERNGQTGLLTGLLGALGGKKRRTVRY
;
A
#
# COMPACT_ATOMS: atom_id res chain seq x y z
N MET A 1 50.55 -12.74 -18.20
CA MET A 1 51.96 -13.06 -17.82
C MET A 1 52.83 -11.89 -18.27
N ARG A 2 53.84 -11.33 -17.58
CA ARG A 2 54.37 -11.35 -16.18
C ARG A 2 54.91 -9.89 -15.95
N VAL A 3 54.57 -9.12 -14.91
CA VAL A 3 55.07 -9.08 -13.49
C VAL A 3 56.48 -8.46 -13.28
N GLY A 4 56.57 -7.41 -12.44
CA GLY A 4 57.78 -6.88 -11.75
C GLY A 4 57.80 -5.33 -11.63
N ARG A 5 57.31 -4.68 -10.56
CA ARG A 5 58.01 -4.17 -9.34
C ARG A 5 59.27 -3.31 -9.62
N MET A 6 59.54 -2.17 -8.98
CA MET A 6 59.27 -1.75 -7.58
C MET A 6 59.31 -0.20 -7.38
N ALA A 7 58.83 0.31 -6.24
CA ALA A 7 58.82 1.74 -5.81
C ALA A 7 60.08 2.09 -4.95
N PRO A 8 60.23 3.23 -4.20
CA PRO A 8 59.30 4.35 -3.89
C PRO A 8 59.93 5.78 -3.81
N SER A 9 59.11 6.80 -3.49
CA SER A 9 59.57 8.09 -2.91
C SER A 9 58.56 8.66 -1.90
N ARG A 10 59.07 9.43 -0.92
CA ARG A 10 58.30 10.13 0.15
C ARG A 10 58.11 11.62 -0.20
N PRO A 11 57.22 12.33 0.53
CA PRO A 11 57.60 13.67 1.00
C PRO A 11 57.27 13.95 2.49
N ASN A 12 57.95 14.96 3.03
CA ASN A 12 57.81 15.46 4.40
C ASN A 12 56.69 16.53 4.54
N SER A 13 56.24 16.65 5.79
CA SER A 13 55.75 17.83 6.53
C SER A 13 56.35 19.19 6.11
N TYR A 14 55.73 20.37 6.31
CA TYR A 14 55.03 21.00 7.47
C TYR A 14 54.12 22.17 6.97
N PRO A 15 53.45 23.02 7.81
CA PRO A 15 53.10 22.94 9.24
C PRO A 15 51.57 23.07 9.53
N VAL A 16 51.19 22.86 10.79
CA VAL A 16 49.83 23.06 11.31
C VAL A 16 49.54 24.54 11.59
N ALA A 17 48.43 25.07 11.05
CA ALA A 17 47.77 26.27 11.57
C ALA A 17 46.67 25.86 12.56
N VAL A 18 46.61 26.51 13.73
CA VAL A 18 45.71 26.16 14.83
C VAL A 18 44.39 26.92 14.74
N PRO A 19 43.23 26.25 14.70
CA PRO A 19 41.96 26.79 15.17
C PRO A 19 41.79 26.51 16.67
N HIS A 20 41.18 27.44 17.40
CA HIS A 20 41.08 27.41 18.86
C HIS A 20 40.45 26.12 19.42
N ARG A 21 41.02 25.61 20.52
CA ARG A 21 40.35 24.63 21.39
C ARG A 21 39.12 25.26 22.03
N CYS A 22 37.93 24.87 21.60
CA CYS A 22 36.80 24.79 22.53
C CYS A 22 36.99 23.55 23.41
N LYS A 23 36.90 23.73 24.73
CA LYS A 23 36.99 22.61 25.69
C LYS A 23 35.82 21.64 25.48
N LYS A 24 36.07 20.35 25.68
CA LYS A 24 34.98 19.40 25.99
C LYS A 24 34.32 19.82 27.31
N PRO A 25 32.99 19.80 27.43
CA PRO A 25 32.34 19.54 28.70
C PRO A 25 32.60 18.08 29.09
N GLU A 26 32.99 17.85 30.33
CA GLU A 26 32.87 16.52 30.94
C GLU A 26 31.40 16.27 31.33
N ALA A 27 31.05 15.02 31.64
CA ALA A 27 29.66 14.62 31.77
C ALA A 27 28.92 15.33 32.92
N THR A 28 27.86 16.06 32.59
CA THR A 28 26.79 16.49 33.52
C THR A 28 25.45 15.87 33.12
N SER A 29 24.48 15.94 34.04
CA SER A 29 23.30 15.05 34.08
C SER A 29 22.20 15.40 33.07
N LEU A 30 21.19 14.52 32.96
CA LEU A 30 20.05 14.64 32.05
C LEU A 30 19.25 15.97 32.10
N GLY A 31 19.43 16.81 33.12
CA GLY A 31 18.69 18.07 33.27
C GLY A 31 19.09 19.17 32.28
N GLU A 32 20.39 19.40 32.06
CA GLU A 32 20.88 20.58 31.31
C GLU A 32 20.65 20.50 29.79
N ILE A 33 20.49 19.27 29.25
CA ILE A 33 20.19 19.04 27.84
C ILE A 33 18.77 19.55 27.49
N VAL A 34 17.83 19.49 28.44
CA VAL A 34 16.45 19.92 28.24
C VAL A 34 16.36 21.45 28.19
N GLU A 35 17.05 22.17 29.08
CA GLU A 35 17.04 23.65 29.08
C GLU A 35 17.71 24.24 27.83
N THR A 36 18.81 23.64 27.36
CA THR A 36 19.51 24.11 26.15
C THR A 36 18.61 24.03 24.90
N GLY A 37 17.68 23.06 24.84
CA GLY A 37 16.68 22.97 23.78
C GLY A 37 15.60 24.05 23.84
N PHE A 38 15.21 24.49 25.04
CA PHE A 38 14.20 25.54 25.23
C PHE A 38 14.74 26.95 24.91
N GLU A 39 16.01 27.25 25.21
CA GLU A 39 16.64 28.52 24.84
C GLU A 39 16.70 28.73 23.31
N LEU A 40 17.09 27.70 22.55
CA LEU A 40 17.09 27.77 21.08
C LEU A 40 15.69 28.01 20.47
N TYR A 41 14.64 27.49 21.11
CA TYR A 41 13.25 27.74 20.69
C TYR A 41 12.81 29.17 21.02
N ARG A 42 13.22 29.72 22.18
CA ARG A 42 12.98 31.13 22.55
C ARG A 42 13.67 32.12 21.61
N MET A 43 14.94 31.90 21.27
CA MET A 43 15.68 32.79 20.38
C MET A 43 15.08 32.83 18.95
N ALA A 44 14.46 31.75 18.49
CA ALA A 44 13.74 31.74 17.21
C ALA A 44 12.43 32.55 17.25
N ALA A 45 11.69 32.48 18.37
CA ALA A 45 10.39 33.13 18.53
C ALA A 45 10.46 34.65 18.74
N ASP A 46 11.54 35.17 19.33
CA ASP A 46 11.63 36.60 19.72
C ASP A 46 12.06 37.54 18.57
N SER A 47 12.35 37.00 17.38
CA SER A 47 12.84 37.77 16.21
C SER A 47 11.73 38.42 15.35
N THR A 48 10.46 38.07 15.57
CA THR A 48 9.33 38.46 14.71
C THR A 48 8.30 39.40 15.34
N SER A 49 8.56 40.01 16.50
CA SER A 49 7.72 41.11 17.00
C SER A 49 8.45 42.18 17.83
N LYS A 50 8.89 43.27 17.18
CA LYS A 50 9.08 44.59 17.82
C LYS A 50 8.98 45.77 16.84
N THR A 51 7.72 46.11 16.56
CA THR A 51 7.17 47.48 16.54
C THR A 51 7.81 48.56 15.66
N LEU A 52 7.07 48.93 14.60
CA LEU A 52 7.07 50.28 14.04
C LEU A 52 6.58 51.32 15.07
N ARG A 53 7.42 52.27 15.47
CA ARG A 53 7.01 53.67 15.78
C ARG A 53 8.12 54.60 15.29
N GLY A 54 7.75 55.61 14.52
CA GLY A 54 8.71 56.46 13.81
C GLY A 54 8.96 57.81 14.46
N THR A 55 9.99 58.50 13.96
CA THR A 55 10.09 59.96 13.91
C THR A 55 11.03 60.35 12.76
N SER A 56 10.76 61.48 12.12
CA SER A 56 11.55 61.99 10.99
C SER A 56 12.84 62.68 11.43
N ILE A 57 13.82 62.75 10.52
CA ILE A 57 14.66 63.94 10.25
C ILE A 57 15.31 63.78 8.87
N ALA A 58 15.54 64.91 8.19
CA ALA A 58 15.94 65.02 6.79
C ALA A 58 17.49 64.98 6.58
N PRO A 59 18.01 64.95 5.33
CA PRO A 59 19.35 64.43 5.02
C PRO A 59 20.43 65.49 4.76
N SER A 60 21.71 65.08 4.77
CA SER A 60 22.76 65.74 3.98
C SER A 60 24.01 64.85 3.76
N SER A 61 24.45 64.80 2.48
CA SER A 61 25.84 64.92 1.95
C SER A 61 27.03 64.11 2.54
N PHE A 62 28.06 63.65 1.80
CA PHE A 62 28.43 63.85 0.38
C PHE A 62 29.41 62.74 -0.13
N THR A 63 29.28 62.35 -1.41
CA THR A 63 30.31 61.86 -2.38
C THR A 63 31.50 60.96 -2.00
N GLY A 64 31.76 59.92 -2.81
CA GLY A 64 33.05 59.22 -2.82
C GLY A 64 33.18 58.05 -3.80
N ARG A 65 33.29 58.34 -5.11
CA ARG A 65 33.71 57.45 -6.23
C ARG A 65 35.06 56.75 -5.91
N ASN A 66 35.51 55.64 -6.52
CA ASN A 66 35.05 54.82 -7.67
C ASN A 66 35.87 53.50 -7.69
N LYS A 67 35.28 52.35 -8.09
CA LYS A 67 35.80 51.47 -9.17
C LYS A 67 35.00 50.17 -9.37
N GLN A 68 34.63 49.94 -10.63
CA GLN A 68 34.34 48.66 -11.31
C GLN A 68 33.06 47.87 -10.96
N SER A 69 32.61 47.11 -11.97
CA SER A 69 31.24 46.69 -12.27
C SER A 69 31.28 45.72 -13.49
N PRO A 70 30.18 45.15 -14.04
CA PRO A 70 28.84 44.80 -13.49
C PRO A 70 28.32 43.39 -13.94
N CYS A 71 27.01 43.16 -13.71
CA CYS A 71 26.06 42.20 -14.35
C CYS A 71 25.66 40.99 -13.46
N ARG A 72 24.59 41.01 -12.65
CA ARG A 72 23.17 41.48 -12.80
C ARG A 72 22.39 40.51 -13.74
N VAL A 73 21.13 40.07 -13.49
CA VAL A 73 19.97 40.79 -12.94
C VAL A 73 18.97 39.91 -12.17
N ARG A 74 18.59 40.34 -10.95
CA ARG A 74 17.21 40.23 -10.41
C ARG A 74 16.63 41.66 -10.33
N ARG A 75 15.64 42.01 -11.16
CA ARG A 75 14.73 43.16 -10.94
C ARG A 75 13.61 43.23 -12.00
N ARG A 76 12.37 42.99 -11.57
CA ARG A 76 11.12 43.62 -12.04
C ARG A 76 10.01 43.19 -11.06
N MET A 77 9.81 43.96 -10.00
CA MET A 77 8.61 43.86 -9.16
C MET A 77 8.42 45.14 -8.33
N GLN A 78 7.99 46.20 -9.02
CA GLN A 78 7.28 47.38 -8.50
C GLN A 78 6.83 48.16 -9.73
N GLU A 79 5.62 48.73 -9.68
CA GLU A 79 4.73 48.93 -10.84
C GLU A 79 4.24 47.55 -11.38
N SER A 80 2.97 47.18 -11.32
CA SER A 80 1.75 48.00 -11.40
C SER A 80 0.76 47.79 -10.26
N LEU A 81 0.51 48.84 -9.48
CA LEU A 81 -0.58 48.92 -8.51
C LEU A 81 -1.79 49.65 -9.14
N ALA A 82 -2.39 49.08 -10.19
CA ALA A 82 -3.50 49.72 -10.91
C ALA A 82 -4.41 48.83 -11.82
N VAL A 83 -4.71 47.56 -11.51
CA VAL A 83 -5.94 46.88 -12.01
C VAL A 83 -6.43 45.81 -11.00
N VAL A 84 -6.92 46.24 -9.82
CA VAL A 84 -7.78 45.39 -8.95
C VAL A 84 -8.90 46.26 -8.34
N ARG A 85 -9.72 46.84 -9.22
CA ARG A 85 -11.04 47.41 -8.87
C ARG A 85 -11.98 47.07 -10.04
N ARG A 86 -13.01 46.25 -9.76
CA ARG A 86 -13.79 45.44 -10.73
C ARG A 86 -12.89 44.31 -11.29
N SER A 87 -13.21 43.02 -11.15
CA SER A 87 -14.50 42.36 -10.95
C SER A 87 -14.67 41.68 -9.57
N ARG A 88 -15.76 42.00 -8.86
CA ARG A 88 -16.31 41.20 -7.75
C ARG A 88 -17.66 40.64 -8.22
N GLN A 89 -17.61 39.49 -8.89
CA GLN A 89 -18.69 38.61 -9.36
C GLN A 89 -17.95 37.52 -10.19
N SER A 90 -18.09 36.22 -9.96
CA SER A 90 -19.14 35.47 -9.25
C SER A 90 -18.58 34.22 -8.54
N TYR A 91 -19.48 33.46 -7.89
CA TYR A 91 -19.28 32.15 -7.23
C TYR A 91 -18.58 32.14 -5.86
N VAL A 92 -19.42 32.24 -4.83
CA VAL A 92 -19.20 31.67 -3.48
C VAL A 92 -20.47 30.91 -3.11
N GLU A 93 -20.46 29.61 -3.37
CA GLU A 93 -21.33 28.54 -2.86
C GLU A 93 -20.39 27.31 -2.77
N GLU A 94 -20.25 26.56 -1.67
CA GLU A 94 -20.78 26.71 -0.31
C GLU A 94 -19.61 26.58 0.69
N GLY A 95 -19.63 27.35 1.78
CA GLY A 95 -18.47 27.47 2.67
C GLY A 95 -18.84 27.68 4.14
N ALA A 96 -19.32 26.60 4.77
CA ALA A 96 -19.40 26.35 6.21
C ALA A 96 -19.42 27.56 7.17
N ALA A 97 -20.62 27.90 7.66
CA ALA A 97 -20.77 28.54 8.97
C ALA A 97 -22.14 28.23 9.60
N MET A 98 -22.22 27.16 10.40
CA MET A 98 -22.79 27.26 11.76
C MET A 98 -22.47 26.03 12.62
N MET A 99 -21.67 26.27 13.65
CA MET A 99 -21.57 25.39 14.82
C MET A 99 -22.89 25.42 15.62
N LEU A 100 -23.20 24.30 16.27
CA LEU A 100 -23.91 24.21 17.54
C LEU A 100 -25.29 24.91 17.64
N VAL A 101 -26.34 24.16 17.32
CA VAL A 101 -27.59 24.24 18.07
C VAL A 101 -27.77 22.96 18.88
N TRP A 102 -27.54 23.11 20.20
CA TRP A 102 -28.10 22.34 21.31
C TRP A 102 -27.76 20.84 21.51
N ILE A 103 -27.08 20.59 22.63
CA ILE A 103 -27.07 19.31 23.35
C ILE A 103 -28.31 19.26 24.26
N VAL A 104 -29.10 18.20 24.13
CA VAL A 104 -30.04 17.61 25.13
C VAL A 104 -30.91 18.58 25.96
N SER A 105 -32.22 18.66 25.65
CA SER A 105 -33.25 18.12 26.57
C SER A 105 -34.68 18.12 25.98
N ASN A 106 -35.29 16.94 26.03
CA ASN A 106 -36.71 16.63 26.28
C ASN A 106 -37.88 17.11 25.39
N ASP A 107 -38.87 16.22 25.43
CA ASP A 107 -40.25 16.31 24.98
C ASP A 107 -40.97 17.65 25.24
N SER A 108 -41.75 18.00 24.21
CA SER A 108 -43.10 18.59 24.29
C SER A 108 -43.29 20.11 24.48
N GLN A 109 -44.16 20.63 23.61
CA GLN A 109 -45.03 21.82 23.72
C GLN A 109 -44.48 23.26 23.54
N SER A 110 -45.01 23.86 22.46
CA SER A 110 -45.57 25.22 22.33
C SER A 110 -44.73 26.50 22.52
N ALA A 111 -44.60 27.21 21.40
CA ALA A 111 -44.99 28.62 21.19
C ALA A 111 -44.17 29.82 21.78
N GLN A 112 -43.64 30.61 20.82
CA GLN A 112 -43.61 32.08 20.76
C GLN A 112 -42.56 32.96 21.51
N HIS A 113 -41.76 33.64 20.67
CA HIS A 113 -41.37 35.07 20.68
C HIS A 113 -40.27 35.66 21.60
N LYS A 114 -39.35 36.40 20.92
CA LYS A 114 -38.50 37.55 21.37
C LYS A 114 -37.35 37.24 22.37
N GLN A 115 -36.21 37.93 22.39
CA GLN A 115 -35.64 39.00 21.53
C GLN A 115 -34.09 38.91 21.59
N MET A 116 -33.36 39.52 20.64
CA MET A 116 -31.91 39.72 20.74
C MET A 116 -31.59 41.03 21.43
N GLU A 117 -30.57 41.06 22.30
CA GLU A 117 -29.75 42.19 22.76
C GLU A 117 -28.79 41.57 23.83
N GLU A 118 -27.45 41.71 23.85
CA GLU A 118 -26.46 42.49 23.09
C GLU A 118 -25.22 41.62 22.71
N LEU A 119 -24.13 42.22 22.19
CA LEU A 119 -22.78 41.63 22.00
C LEU A 119 -21.73 42.64 22.47
N ASP A 120 -20.71 42.22 23.24
CA ASP A 120 -19.60 43.11 23.66
C ASP A 120 -18.21 42.43 23.62
N GLU A 121 -17.17 43.24 23.43
CA GLU A 121 -15.85 42.87 22.90
C GLU A 121 -14.90 42.21 23.94
N LYS A 122 -14.89 40.86 24.05
CA LYS A 122 -13.88 40.19 24.92
C LYS A 122 -13.33 38.81 24.50
N GLU A 123 -13.75 38.25 23.37
CA GLU A 123 -13.39 36.89 22.91
C GLU A 123 -12.32 36.89 21.80
N LEU A 124 -11.13 37.45 22.04
CA LEU A 124 -10.05 37.45 21.02
C LEU A 124 -8.60 37.48 21.56
N SER A 125 -8.35 37.05 22.79
CA SER A 125 -7.00 37.06 23.39
C SER A 125 -6.63 35.88 24.31
N LYS A 126 -7.34 34.73 24.23
CA LYS A 126 -7.05 33.52 25.01
C LYS A 126 -7.03 32.22 24.21
N SER A 127 -6.12 32.12 23.23
CA SER A 127 -5.67 30.85 22.64
C SER A 127 -4.25 30.50 23.12
N SER A 128 -4.03 30.55 24.44
CA SER A 128 -2.82 30.00 25.04
C SER A 128 -2.90 28.47 25.06
N VAL A 129 -1.90 27.83 24.44
CA VAL A 129 -1.64 26.38 24.51
C VAL A 129 -1.78 25.88 25.96
N ALA A 130 -2.88 25.18 26.24
CA ALA A 130 -3.15 24.59 27.55
C ALA A 130 -2.81 23.09 27.49
N ALA A 131 -2.08 22.63 28.52
CA ALA A 131 -1.47 21.31 28.62
C ALA A 131 -2.31 20.14 28.09
N PHE A 132 -1.75 19.38 27.15
CA PHE A 132 -2.18 18.00 26.94
C PHE A 132 -1.84 17.18 28.21
N PRO A 133 -2.76 16.36 28.73
CA PRO A 133 -2.46 15.44 29.83
C PRO A 133 -1.46 14.37 29.36
N SER A 134 -0.78 13.73 30.31
CA SER A 134 0.08 12.58 30.03
C SER A 134 -0.75 11.45 29.41
N TYR A 135 -0.37 11.00 28.22
CA TYR A 135 -1.05 9.94 27.45
C TYR A 135 -1.03 8.53 28.11
N ALA A 136 -0.61 8.43 29.37
CA ALA A 136 -0.79 7.24 30.20
C ALA A 136 -2.27 7.01 30.58
N ASP A 137 -3.10 8.07 30.55
CA ASP A 137 -4.43 8.09 31.17
C ASP A 137 -5.61 8.30 30.18
N LEU A 138 -5.41 8.10 28.87
CA LEU A 138 -6.54 8.09 27.93
C LEU A 138 -7.46 6.90 28.22
N SER A 139 -8.75 7.16 28.44
CA SER A 139 -9.70 6.09 28.70
C SER A 139 -10.04 5.34 27.41
N LYS A 140 -10.56 4.11 27.55
CA LYS A 140 -11.11 3.35 26.40
C LYS A 140 -12.20 4.13 25.67
N ALA A 141 -12.96 5.00 26.36
CA ALA A 141 -14.02 5.79 25.74
C ALA A 141 -13.46 6.91 24.86
N ASP A 142 -12.38 7.58 25.28
CA ASP A 142 -11.75 8.65 24.50
C ASP A 142 -11.15 8.12 23.21
N ILE A 143 -10.51 6.95 23.27
CA ILE A 143 -9.97 6.25 22.09
C ILE A 143 -11.10 5.72 21.19
N SER A 144 -12.24 5.29 21.75
CA SER A 144 -13.45 4.96 20.96
C SER A 144 -13.95 6.16 20.19
N ALA A 145 -14.15 7.30 20.88
CA ALA A 145 -14.65 8.52 20.26
C ALA A 145 -13.68 9.05 19.19
N VAL A 146 -12.37 8.89 19.38
CA VAL A 146 -11.34 9.17 18.37
C VAL A 146 -11.47 8.25 17.15
N LEU A 147 -11.54 6.93 17.33
CA LEU A 147 -11.58 5.96 16.24
C LEU A 147 -12.91 5.97 15.49
N GLU A 148 -14.03 6.11 16.20
CA GLU A 148 -15.35 6.33 15.61
C GLU A 148 -15.40 7.64 14.84
N ARG A 149 -14.71 8.69 15.31
CA ARG A 149 -14.66 9.97 14.59
C ARG A 149 -13.70 9.93 13.40
N ALA A 150 -12.57 9.22 13.48
CA ALA A 150 -11.71 8.96 12.33
C ALA A 150 -12.44 8.12 11.27
N ALA A 151 -13.16 7.08 11.70
CA ALA A 151 -14.04 6.28 10.87
C ALA A 151 -15.13 7.17 10.21
N GLN A 152 -15.83 8.02 10.97
CA GLN A 152 -16.84 8.93 10.43
C GLN A 152 -16.27 9.99 9.47
N LEU A 153 -15.11 10.58 9.79
CA LEU A 153 -14.44 11.58 8.94
C LEU A 153 -13.91 10.97 7.64
N ASN A 154 -13.57 9.68 7.65
CA ASN A 154 -13.12 8.93 6.47
C ASN A 154 -14.26 8.14 5.79
N GLY A 155 -15.54 8.42 6.05
CA GLY A 155 -16.66 7.80 5.34
C GLY A 155 -16.98 6.35 5.72
N ALA A 156 -16.47 5.83 6.84
CA ALA A 156 -16.64 4.42 7.23
C ALA A 156 -18.09 4.01 7.60
N LYS A 157 -19.04 4.96 7.59
CA LYS A 157 -20.48 4.66 7.67
C LYS A 157 -21.02 3.99 6.41
N ASP A 158 -20.36 4.22 5.28
CA ASP A 158 -20.72 3.69 3.96
C ASP A 158 -19.92 2.42 3.61
N LEU A 159 -19.24 1.82 4.60
CA LEU A 159 -18.50 0.58 4.41
C LEU A 159 -19.44 -0.58 4.05
N PRO A 160 -18.96 -1.55 3.23
CA PRO A 160 -19.83 -2.53 2.63
C PRO A 160 -20.50 -3.47 3.64
N ASP A 161 -21.77 -3.75 3.39
CA ASP A 161 -22.54 -4.71 4.17
C ASP A 161 -22.17 -6.14 3.76
N LEU A 162 -21.24 -6.74 4.50
CA LEU A 162 -20.75 -8.10 4.27
C LEU A 162 -21.83 -9.18 4.38
N SER A 163 -23.02 -8.89 4.91
CA SER A 163 -24.14 -9.84 4.92
C SER A 163 -24.80 -10.03 3.54
N LYS A 164 -24.49 -9.15 2.58
CA LYS A 164 -24.98 -9.20 1.19
C LYS A 164 -24.05 -9.90 0.22
N VAL A 165 -22.92 -10.42 0.70
CA VAL A 165 -21.96 -11.16 -0.14
C VAL A 165 -22.52 -12.56 -0.36
N ASP A 166 -22.78 -12.91 -1.63
CA ASP A 166 -23.32 -14.21 -1.99
C ASP A 166 -22.21 -15.19 -2.41
N TYR A 167 -21.97 -16.18 -1.55
CA TYR A 167 -21.03 -17.28 -1.83
C TYR A 167 -21.70 -18.51 -2.47
N SER A 168 -22.94 -18.42 -2.96
CA SER A 168 -23.68 -19.55 -3.57
C SER A 168 -22.89 -20.24 -4.70
N ALA A 169 -22.31 -19.47 -5.61
CA ALA A 169 -21.48 -19.97 -6.70
C ALA A 169 -20.20 -20.67 -6.20
N PHE A 170 -19.55 -20.11 -5.16
CA PHE A 170 -18.40 -20.74 -4.51
C PHE A 170 -18.76 -22.08 -3.85
N LEU A 171 -19.91 -22.15 -3.17
CA LEU A 171 -20.39 -23.37 -2.52
C LEU A 171 -20.76 -24.45 -3.54
N GLU A 172 -21.42 -24.09 -4.64
CA GLU A 172 -21.71 -25.02 -5.75
C GLU A 172 -20.40 -25.55 -6.35
N ARG A 173 -19.46 -24.65 -6.68
CA ARG A 173 -18.16 -25.05 -7.26
C ARG A 173 -17.34 -25.90 -6.29
N SER A 174 -17.38 -25.61 -5.00
CA SER A 174 -16.76 -26.42 -3.95
C SER A 174 -17.34 -27.82 -3.89
N ALA A 175 -18.66 -27.97 -4.00
CA ALA A 175 -19.31 -29.28 -4.02
C ALA A 175 -18.94 -30.09 -5.27
N GLN A 176 -18.82 -29.45 -6.44
CA GLN A 176 -18.35 -30.09 -7.67
C GLN A 176 -16.91 -30.63 -7.50
N ILE A 177 -15.98 -29.79 -7.03
CA ILE A 177 -14.56 -30.19 -6.83
C ILE A 177 -14.45 -31.35 -5.84
N LYS A 178 -15.23 -31.32 -4.74
CA LYS A 178 -15.34 -32.43 -3.77
C LYS A 178 -15.84 -33.73 -4.40
N ALA A 179 -16.75 -33.64 -5.37
CA ALA A 179 -17.26 -34.78 -6.12
C ALA A 179 -16.28 -35.31 -7.20
N GLY A 180 -15.14 -34.63 -7.41
CA GLY A 180 -14.09 -35.05 -8.34
C GLY A 180 -14.00 -34.25 -9.63
N ASP A 181 -14.75 -33.15 -9.79
CA ASP A 181 -14.57 -32.25 -10.93
C ASP A 181 -13.16 -31.61 -10.91
N GLU A 182 -12.50 -31.58 -12.06
CA GLU A 182 -11.19 -30.93 -12.19
C GLU A 182 -11.26 -29.45 -11.78
N LEU A 183 -10.30 -28.99 -10.96
CA LEU A 183 -10.10 -27.58 -10.62
C LEU A 183 -9.98 -26.73 -11.89
N ILE A 184 -9.16 -27.19 -12.83
CA ILE A 184 -8.92 -26.60 -14.15
C ILE A 184 -9.31 -27.64 -15.20
N LYS A 185 -10.36 -27.37 -16.00
CA LYS A 185 -10.67 -28.18 -17.20
C LYS A 185 -9.69 -27.80 -18.31
N ARG A 186 -8.61 -28.58 -18.47
CA ARG A 186 -7.64 -28.37 -19.55
C ARG A 186 -8.30 -28.72 -20.89
N GLN A 187 -8.27 -27.83 -21.89
CA GLN A 187 -8.73 -28.20 -23.23
C GLN A 187 -7.86 -29.31 -23.82
N THR A 188 -8.48 -30.22 -24.58
CA THR A 188 -7.76 -31.34 -25.21
C THR A 188 -6.92 -30.87 -26.41
N PRO A 189 -5.76 -31.49 -26.72
CA PRO A 189 -4.75 -30.92 -27.62
C PRO A 189 -5.09 -30.90 -29.13
N ASN A 190 -6.37 -31.02 -29.51
CA ASN A 190 -6.80 -31.31 -30.90
C ASN A 190 -7.54 -30.16 -31.60
N SER A 191 -7.70 -28.98 -30.98
CA SER A 191 -7.86 -27.73 -31.73
C SER A 191 -6.47 -27.18 -32.08
N GLY A 192 -6.35 -26.43 -33.17
CA GLY A 192 -5.08 -25.77 -33.57
C GLY A 192 -4.67 -24.59 -32.68
N ASN A 193 -5.19 -24.54 -31.46
CA ASN A 193 -5.08 -23.47 -30.48
C ASN A 193 -4.15 -23.99 -29.36
N THR A 194 -3.38 -23.11 -28.72
CA THR A 194 -2.34 -23.54 -27.75
C THR A 194 -2.87 -24.08 -26.42
N GLY A 195 -4.19 -24.26 -26.28
CA GLY A 195 -4.87 -24.68 -25.05
C GLY A 195 -5.10 -23.56 -24.04
N PHE A 196 -4.60 -22.36 -24.30
CA PHE A 196 -4.61 -21.22 -23.37
C PHE A 196 -5.55 -20.07 -23.76
N GLU A 197 -6.32 -20.20 -24.84
CA GLU A 197 -7.00 -19.08 -25.51
C GLU A 197 -8.42 -18.75 -24.99
N GLN A 198 -8.86 -19.36 -23.88
CA GLN A 198 -10.17 -19.08 -23.28
C GLN A 198 -10.12 -19.02 -21.75
N ARG A 199 -10.29 -17.81 -21.20
CA ARG A 199 -10.29 -17.49 -19.75
C ARG A 199 -11.47 -18.06 -18.94
N THR A 200 -12.36 -18.80 -19.58
CA THR A 200 -13.71 -19.13 -19.09
C THR A 200 -13.72 -20.12 -17.92
N PHE A 201 -12.57 -20.68 -17.53
CA PHE A 201 -12.45 -21.77 -16.56
C PHE A 201 -12.00 -21.35 -15.14
N HIS A 202 -11.67 -20.07 -14.91
CA HIS A 202 -10.90 -19.64 -13.73
C HIS A 202 -11.53 -18.53 -12.87
N ALA A 203 -12.70 -17.99 -13.24
CA ALA A 203 -13.50 -17.11 -12.38
C ALA A 203 -14.78 -17.87 -12.00
N LEU A 204 -15.23 -17.75 -10.75
CA LEU A 204 -16.49 -18.36 -10.30
C LEU A 204 -17.67 -17.90 -11.16
N ILE A 205 -17.70 -16.60 -11.44
CA ILE A 205 -18.64 -15.98 -12.36
C ILE A 205 -17.86 -15.56 -13.61
N ASN A 206 -18.01 -16.33 -14.70
CA ASN A 206 -17.36 -16.03 -15.98
C ASN A 206 -17.90 -14.71 -16.57
N PRO A 207 -17.09 -13.64 -16.73
CA PRO A 207 -17.56 -12.37 -17.27
C PRO A 207 -18.16 -12.47 -18.68
N ALA A 208 -17.69 -13.41 -19.50
CA ALA A 208 -18.14 -13.59 -20.87
C ALA A 208 -19.58 -14.10 -21.01
N SER A 209 -20.23 -14.56 -19.92
CA SER A 209 -21.66 -14.92 -19.95
C SER A 209 -22.59 -13.70 -19.92
N PHE A 210 -22.08 -12.51 -19.60
CA PHE A 210 -22.85 -11.27 -19.50
C PHE A 210 -22.84 -10.50 -20.82
N LYS A 211 -23.98 -9.91 -21.18
CA LYS A 211 -24.06 -8.96 -22.29
C LYS A 211 -23.15 -7.75 -22.01
N TYR A 212 -22.45 -7.28 -23.04
CA TYR A 212 -21.57 -6.11 -22.92
C TYR A 212 -22.40 -4.84 -22.65
N ASN A 213 -22.01 -4.09 -21.62
CA ASN A 213 -22.67 -2.86 -21.21
C ASN A 213 -21.67 -1.70 -21.22
N ALA A 214 -21.61 -0.98 -22.34
CA ALA A 214 -20.66 0.11 -22.55
C ALA A 214 -20.74 1.23 -21.49
N GLN A 215 -21.92 1.52 -20.92
CA GLN A 215 -22.07 2.57 -19.91
C GLN A 215 -21.54 2.14 -18.56
N GLU A 216 -21.85 0.92 -18.15
CA GLU A 216 -21.36 0.33 -16.90
C GLU A 216 -19.85 0.12 -16.94
N GLN A 217 -19.34 -0.43 -18.03
CA GLN A 217 -17.94 -0.86 -18.18
C GLN A 217 -16.98 0.27 -18.59
N HIS A 218 -17.51 1.47 -18.88
CA HIS A 218 -16.70 2.66 -19.08
C HIS A 218 -16.11 3.15 -17.74
N VAL A 219 -14.79 3.28 -17.70
CA VAL A 219 -14.05 3.98 -16.64
C VAL A 219 -13.46 5.24 -17.27
N ASP A 220 -13.65 6.38 -16.62
CA ASP A 220 -13.13 7.65 -17.12
C ASP A 220 -11.60 7.71 -16.93
N LEU A 221 -10.87 7.81 -18.03
CA LEU A 221 -9.41 7.94 -18.04
C LEU A 221 -8.96 9.23 -18.74
N THR A 222 -9.87 10.20 -18.92
CA THR A 222 -9.68 11.33 -19.85
C THR A 222 -10.11 12.70 -19.32
N SER A 223 -10.98 12.78 -18.32
CA SER A 223 -11.33 14.05 -17.68
C SER A 223 -10.13 14.70 -16.99
N ASP A 224 -10.26 15.98 -16.62
CA ASP A 224 -9.22 16.66 -15.84
C ASP A 224 -8.97 16.03 -14.46
N GLU A 225 -9.97 15.32 -13.91
CA GLU A 225 -9.86 14.56 -12.66
C GLU A 225 -9.07 13.25 -12.87
N HIS A 226 -9.47 12.45 -13.86
CA HIS A 226 -9.01 11.06 -14.03
C HIS A 226 -8.03 10.78 -15.18
N LYS A 227 -7.63 11.80 -15.95
CA LYS A 227 -6.52 11.66 -16.90
C LYS A 227 -5.23 11.20 -16.21
N PHE A 228 -4.42 10.47 -16.97
CA PHE A 228 -3.07 10.10 -16.55
C PHE A 228 -2.23 11.35 -16.29
N ILE A 229 -1.63 11.42 -15.11
CA ILE A 229 -0.58 12.37 -14.75
C ILE A 229 0.57 11.55 -14.16
N PRO A 230 1.81 11.69 -14.67
CA PRO A 230 2.96 10.98 -14.11
C PRO A 230 3.24 11.46 -12.68
N PRO A 231 3.79 10.60 -11.79
CA PRO A 231 4.10 10.98 -10.43
C PRO A 231 5.11 12.13 -10.37
N GLY A 232 4.86 13.10 -9.48
CA GLY A 232 5.81 14.13 -9.11
C GLY A 232 6.94 13.59 -8.22
N PRO A 233 8.01 14.37 -7.97
CA PRO A 233 9.18 13.92 -7.21
C PRO A 233 8.93 13.51 -5.75
N ASN A 234 7.76 13.81 -5.19
CA ASN A 234 7.37 13.45 -3.82
C ASN A 234 6.19 12.45 -3.78
N ASP A 235 5.72 11.98 -4.94
CA ASP A 235 4.57 11.08 -5.02
C ASP A 235 5.04 9.63 -4.87
N ILE A 236 4.48 8.91 -3.90
CA ILE A 236 4.91 7.55 -3.56
C ILE A 236 4.30 6.56 -4.56
N ARG A 237 5.13 5.66 -5.08
CA ARG A 237 4.76 4.49 -5.88
C ARG A 237 5.44 3.26 -5.30
N GLY A 238 4.88 2.08 -5.55
CA GLY A 238 5.30 0.84 -4.88
C GLY A 238 5.27 -0.41 -5.77
N PRO A 239 5.30 -1.61 -5.17
CA PRO A 239 5.39 -2.86 -5.91
C PRO A 239 4.10 -3.20 -6.69
N CYS A 240 2.96 -2.61 -6.33
CA CYS A 240 1.67 -2.91 -6.97
C CYS A 240 1.37 -1.96 -8.16
N PRO A 241 1.45 -2.45 -9.42
CA PRO A 241 1.15 -1.64 -10.61
C PRO A 241 -0.29 -1.11 -10.63
N GLY A 242 -1.26 -1.90 -10.14
CA GLY A 242 -2.66 -1.51 -10.07
C GLY A 242 -2.91 -0.32 -9.13
N LEU A 243 -2.21 -0.22 -8.01
CA LEU A 243 -2.32 0.92 -7.10
C LEU A 243 -1.56 2.14 -7.65
N ASN A 244 -0.39 1.92 -8.25
CA ASN A 244 0.40 2.97 -8.91
C ASN A 244 -0.44 3.66 -10.00
N LEU A 245 -1.11 2.89 -10.85
CA LEU A 245 -1.96 3.46 -11.92
C LEU A 245 -3.20 4.16 -11.37
N LEU A 246 -3.81 3.69 -10.28
CA LEU A 246 -4.97 4.37 -9.69
C LEU A 246 -4.58 5.74 -9.12
N ALA A 247 -3.39 5.88 -8.54
CA ALA A 247 -2.83 7.18 -8.16
C ALA A 247 -2.47 8.05 -9.39
N ASN A 248 -1.92 7.46 -10.46
CA ASN A 248 -1.64 8.18 -11.71
C ASN A 248 -2.91 8.64 -12.45
N HIS A 249 -4.04 8.00 -12.20
CA HIS A 249 -5.38 8.37 -12.69
C HIS A 249 -6.25 9.06 -11.62
N GLY A 250 -5.70 9.46 -10.47
CA GLY A 250 -6.43 10.24 -9.45
C GLY A 250 -7.62 9.53 -8.79
N TYR A 251 -7.77 8.21 -8.98
CA TYR A 251 -8.74 7.39 -8.25
C TYR A 251 -8.29 7.15 -6.81
N LEU A 252 -6.98 7.05 -6.60
CA LEU A 252 -6.34 7.24 -5.29
C LEU A 252 -5.70 8.62 -5.24
N ASN A 253 -5.39 9.11 -4.03
CA ASN A 253 -4.61 10.32 -3.86
C ASN A 253 -3.29 10.22 -4.64
N ARG A 254 -3.03 11.21 -5.51
CA ARG A 254 -1.91 11.19 -6.47
C ARG A 254 -0.53 11.08 -5.80
N ASN A 255 -0.43 11.51 -4.53
CA ASN A 255 0.76 11.39 -3.67
C ASN A 255 1.07 9.96 -3.18
N GLY A 256 0.18 8.98 -3.41
CA GLY A 256 0.38 7.59 -3.00
C GLY A 256 -0.02 7.26 -1.55
N VAL A 257 -0.64 8.18 -0.80
CA VAL A 257 -1.16 7.92 0.55
C VAL A 257 -2.68 8.00 0.54
N THR A 258 -3.34 6.86 0.73
CA THR A 258 -4.80 6.70 0.60
C THR A 258 -5.46 6.37 1.94
N THR A 259 -6.77 6.60 2.05
CA THR A 259 -7.60 6.09 3.15
C THR A 259 -8.10 4.67 2.85
N LEU A 260 -8.61 4.00 3.89
CA LEU A 260 -9.34 2.72 3.80
C LEU A 260 -10.46 2.75 2.75
N THR A 261 -11.34 3.75 2.82
CA THR A 261 -12.54 3.88 1.97
C THR A 261 -12.19 4.24 0.54
N GLN A 262 -11.32 5.23 0.33
CA GLN A 262 -10.82 5.58 -1.01
C GLN A 262 -10.16 4.37 -1.69
N GLY A 263 -9.42 3.55 -0.93
CA GLY A 263 -8.82 2.32 -1.43
C GLY A 263 -9.83 1.23 -1.81
N ILE A 264 -10.94 1.10 -1.08
CA ILE A 264 -12.06 0.19 -1.39
C ILE A 264 -12.80 0.67 -2.64
N ASP A 265 -13.19 1.95 -2.67
CA ASP A 265 -13.98 2.54 -3.75
C ASP A 265 -13.23 2.53 -5.07
N ALA A 266 -11.93 2.84 -5.07
CA ALA A 266 -11.11 2.87 -6.28
C ALA A 266 -11.00 1.50 -6.95
N ILE A 267 -10.70 0.43 -6.20
CA ILE A 267 -10.54 -0.92 -6.78
C ILE A 267 -11.90 -1.55 -7.15
N ASN A 268 -12.99 -1.19 -6.46
CA ASN A 268 -14.33 -1.57 -6.89
C ASN A 268 -14.72 -0.85 -8.19
N LYS A 269 -14.65 0.49 -8.21
CA LYS A 269 -15.07 1.35 -9.34
C LYS A 269 -14.28 1.07 -10.62
N VAL A 270 -12.96 0.90 -10.52
CA VAL A 270 -12.10 0.71 -11.68
C VAL A 270 -12.00 -0.76 -12.08
N PHE A 271 -11.62 -1.66 -11.16
CA PHE A 271 -11.30 -3.05 -11.52
C PHE A 271 -12.47 -4.03 -11.35
N GLY A 272 -13.58 -3.63 -10.70
CA GLY A 272 -14.67 -4.55 -10.39
C GLY A 272 -14.33 -5.56 -9.29
N VAL A 273 -13.46 -5.18 -8.35
CA VAL A 273 -13.18 -5.98 -7.15
C VAL A 273 -14.40 -5.96 -6.24
N ALA A 274 -14.86 -7.13 -5.79
CA ALA A 274 -15.99 -7.25 -4.88
C ALA A 274 -15.64 -6.68 -3.50
N TYR A 275 -16.67 -6.26 -2.77
CA TYR A 275 -16.50 -5.45 -1.57
C TYR A 275 -15.89 -6.20 -0.37
N ASP A 276 -16.05 -7.52 -0.29
CA ASP A 276 -15.43 -8.40 0.70
C ASP A 276 -13.90 -8.43 0.54
N LEU A 277 -13.43 -8.69 -0.68
CA LEU A 277 -12.01 -8.66 -1.02
C LEU A 277 -11.44 -7.25 -0.89
N ALA A 278 -12.17 -6.24 -1.39
CA ALA A 278 -11.74 -4.85 -1.32
C ALA A 278 -11.53 -4.40 0.14
N LEU A 279 -12.47 -4.73 1.03
CA LEU A 279 -12.35 -4.43 2.45
C LEU A 279 -11.19 -5.20 3.08
N ALA A 280 -11.06 -6.50 2.83
CA ALA A 280 -10.02 -7.34 3.41
C ALA A 280 -8.60 -6.84 3.07
N LEU A 281 -8.34 -6.52 1.79
CA LEU A 281 -7.04 -6.02 1.31
C LEU A 281 -6.69 -4.67 1.93
N ASN A 282 -7.63 -3.71 1.92
CA ASN A 282 -7.38 -2.37 2.46
C ASN A 282 -7.30 -2.35 3.99
N ALA A 283 -8.09 -3.16 4.69
CA ALA A 283 -8.01 -3.30 6.13
C ALA A 283 -6.67 -3.92 6.57
N TYR A 284 -6.16 -4.92 5.83
CA TYR A 284 -4.82 -5.48 6.07
C TYR A 284 -3.74 -4.39 5.91
N ALA A 285 -3.80 -3.61 4.83
CA ALA A 285 -2.85 -2.53 4.58
C ALA A 285 -2.88 -1.47 5.69
N VAL A 286 -4.05 -1.04 6.18
CA VAL A 286 -4.17 -0.11 7.31
C VAL A 286 -3.55 -0.68 8.59
N VAL A 287 -3.79 -1.96 8.91
CA VAL A 287 -3.35 -2.58 10.17
C VAL A 287 -1.83 -2.77 10.22
N PHE A 288 -1.20 -3.21 9.13
CA PHE A 288 0.20 -3.64 9.14
C PHE A 288 1.17 -2.70 8.42
N ASN A 289 0.71 -2.01 7.39
CA ASN A 289 1.51 -1.14 6.52
C ASN A 289 1.19 0.36 6.74
N GLY A 290 0.07 0.64 7.39
CA GLY A 290 -0.52 1.97 7.55
C GLY A 290 -0.65 2.42 9.01
N ASN A 291 -1.63 3.29 9.24
CA ASN A 291 -1.94 3.86 10.55
C ASN A 291 -3.43 3.69 10.86
N ILE A 292 -3.74 2.94 11.91
CA ILE A 292 -5.12 2.63 12.31
C ILE A 292 -5.87 3.85 12.90
N LEU A 293 -5.17 4.87 13.41
CA LEU A 293 -5.81 6.07 13.97
C LEU A 293 -6.31 7.03 12.88
N ASP A 294 -5.58 7.10 11.77
CA ASP A 294 -5.96 7.93 10.61
C ASP A 294 -6.69 7.12 9.53
N LEU A 295 -6.73 5.79 9.64
CA LEU A 295 -7.19 4.83 8.62
C LEU A 295 -6.51 5.01 7.26
N THR A 296 -5.24 5.42 7.26
CA THR A 296 -4.43 5.65 6.07
C THR A 296 -3.37 4.57 5.86
N TRP A 297 -2.93 4.42 4.62
CA TRP A 297 -1.78 3.58 4.25
C TRP A 297 -1.13 4.09 2.96
N SER A 298 0.11 3.67 2.70
CA SER A 298 0.89 4.06 1.52
C SER A 298 0.94 2.93 0.50
N ILE A 299 0.73 3.26 -0.77
CA ILE A 299 0.80 2.33 -1.91
C ILE A 299 2.24 1.91 -2.28
N GLY A 300 3.25 2.46 -1.59
CA GLY A 300 4.65 2.08 -1.73
C GLY A 300 5.34 2.14 -0.38
N GLY A 301 6.34 3.00 -0.27
CA GLY A 301 7.19 3.10 0.92
C GLY A 301 6.66 3.99 2.05
N PRO A 302 7.52 4.28 3.03
CA PRO A 302 7.13 4.94 4.27
C PRO A 302 6.54 6.33 4.06
N TYR A 303 5.58 6.68 4.88
CA TYR A 303 4.90 7.97 4.85
C TYR A 303 4.70 8.54 6.25
N LYS A 304 4.32 9.81 6.32
CA LYS A 304 3.97 10.49 7.57
C LYS A 304 2.46 10.52 7.75
N SER A 305 2.03 9.89 8.82
CA SER A 305 0.66 9.96 9.32
C SER A 305 0.30 11.42 9.68
N GLN A 306 -0.98 11.72 9.76
CA GLN A 306 -1.52 13.05 10.06
C GLN A 306 -2.14 13.06 11.46
N SER A 307 -2.88 14.11 11.82
CA SER A 307 -3.80 14.14 12.96
C SER A 307 -3.30 13.42 14.23
N LEU A 308 -3.81 12.22 14.53
CA LEU A 308 -3.45 11.44 15.71
C LEU A 308 -2.45 10.33 15.37
N GLY A 309 -2.42 9.86 14.12
CA GLY A 309 -1.37 8.97 13.65
C GLY A 309 0.03 9.58 13.75
N ALA A 310 0.17 10.90 13.61
CA ALA A 310 1.43 11.61 13.80
C ALA A 310 2.03 11.43 15.20
N LEU A 311 1.21 11.15 16.22
CA LEU A 311 1.67 10.82 17.57
C LEU A 311 2.18 9.37 17.65
N THR A 312 1.56 8.43 16.93
CA THR A 312 2.04 7.04 16.86
C THR A 312 3.31 6.91 16.03
N ASP A 313 3.51 7.75 14.99
CA ASP A 313 4.76 7.83 14.23
C ASP A 313 5.96 8.17 15.13
N ILE A 314 5.79 9.14 16.04
CA ILE A 314 6.82 9.54 17.02
C ILE A 314 7.14 8.39 17.99
N LEU A 315 6.10 7.66 18.41
CA LEU A 315 6.19 6.65 19.46
C LEU A 315 6.76 5.32 18.95
N LEU A 316 6.25 4.84 17.81
CA LEU A 316 6.48 3.49 17.27
C LEU A 316 7.40 3.53 16.04
N GLY A 317 7.27 4.56 15.21
CA GLY A 317 7.95 4.74 13.93
C GLY A 317 6.97 5.07 12.81
N GLU A 318 7.46 5.73 11.75
CA GLU A 318 6.69 5.98 10.52
C GLU A 318 6.21 4.63 9.92
N PRO A 319 4.92 4.49 9.52
CA PRO A 319 4.42 3.27 8.88
C PRO A 319 5.22 2.92 7.63
N GLY A 320 5.41 1.62 7.38
CA GLY A 320 6.28 1.14 6.31
C GLY A 320 5.73 1.33 4.90
N GLY A 321 4.41 1.40 4.72
CA GLY A 321 3.77 1.23 3.41
C GLY A 321 3.82 -0.23 2.93
N ILE A 322 3.19 -0.53 1.79
CA ILE A 322 3.08 -1.92 1.29
C ILE A 322 4.38 -2.50 0.72
N ASP A 323 5.43 -1.68 0.53
CA ASP A 323 6.77 -2.19 0.16
C ASP A 323 7.54 -2.85 1.32
N ALA A 324 6.99 -2.81 2.54
CA ALA A 324 7.55 -3.49 3.70
C ALA A 324 7.53 -5.01 3.52
N HIS A 325 8.73 -5.59 3.44
CA HIS A 325 8.97 -6.98 3.10
C HIS A 325 8.42 -7.95 4.15
N ASN A 326 7.85 -9.06 3.68
CA ASN A 326 7.17 -10.10 4.47
C ASN A 326 5.92 -9.64 5.24
N ILE A 327 5.36 -8.48 4.90
CA ILE A 327 4.05 -8.04 5.39
C ILE A 327 3.02 -8.19 4.28
N TYR A 328 3.11 -7.36 3.26
CA TYR A 328 2.20 -7.33 2.11
C TYR A 328 2.95 -7.75 0.84
N GLU A 329 4.12 -7.15 0.63
CA GLU A 329 5.12 -7.62 -0.33
C GLU A 329 5.73 -8.96 0.11
N GLY A 330 6.11 -9.77 -0.88
CA GLY A 330 6.76 -11.06 -0.70
C GLY A 330 7.52 -11.52 -1.96
N ASP A 331 8.46 -12.42 -1.72
CA ASP A 331 9.37 -12.98 -2.73
C ASP A 331 8.64 -13.72 -3.87
N ALA A 332 9.38 -14.00 -4.95
CA ALA A 332 8.87 -14.59 -6.18
C ALA A 332 7.75 -13.74 -6.84
N SER A 333 7.85 -12.42 -6.72
CA SER A 333 6.98 -11.46 -7.40
C SER A 333 7.12 -11.53 -8.93
N ILE A 334 6.02 -11.24 -9.64
CA ILE A 334 5.84 -11.39 -11.09
C ILE A 334 7.04 -10.83 -11.89
N VAL A 335 7.34 -9.54 -11.67
CA VAL A 335 8.39 -8.80 -12.40
C VAL A 335 9.21 -7.87 -11.50
N ARG A 336 9.20 -8.13 -10.18
CA ARG A 336 10.04 -7.46 -9.17
C ARG A 336 11.05 -8.46 -8.61
N GLN A 337 12.21 -7.98 -8.16
CA GLN A 337 13.18 -8.82 -7.46
C GLN A 337 12.76 -9.09 -6.01
N ASP A 338 13.21 -10.23 -5.49
CA ASP A 338 13.08 -10.58 -4.09
C ASP A 338 13.92 -9.62 -3.22
N TYR A 339 13.40 -9.19 -2.07
CA TYR A 339 14.08 -8.23 -1.20
C TYR A 339 15.47 -8.70 -0.74
N TYR A 340 15.66 -10.02 -0.59
CA TYR A 340 16.94 -10.62 -0.21
C TYR A 340 17.73 -11.27 -1.35
N ALA A 341 17.31 -11.13 -2.62
CA ALA A 341 18.11 -11.63 -3.74
C ALA A 341 19.50 -10.96 -3.76
N PRO A 342 20.60 -11.71 -4.04
CA PRO A 342 21.97 -11.22 -3.90
C PRO A 342 22.31 -9.96 -4.72
N ASP A 343 21.62 -9.75 -5.84
CA ASP A 343 21.81 -8.65 -6.79
C ASP A 343 20.74 -7.56 -6.69
N ALA A 344 19.64 -7.78 -5.95
CA ALA A 344 18.53 -6.84 -5.83
C ALA A 344 18.85 -5.58 -5.01
N ASN A 345 19.88 -5.62 -4.15
CA ASN A 345 20.23 -4.52 -3.25
C ASN A 345 19.02 -4.01 -2.41
N HIS A 346 18.14 -4.93 -2.01
CA HIS A 346 16.90 -4.64 -1.29
C HIS A 346 15.84 -3.83 -2.07
N ASP A 347 15.90 -3.82 -3.41
CA ASP A 347 14.83 -3.31 -4.28
C ASP A 347 13.80 -4.42 -4.60
N ASN A 348 12.64 -4.32 -3.95
CA ASN A 348 11.45 -5.12 -4.19
C ASN A 348 10.33 -4.33 -4.92
N VAL A 349 10.63 -3.14 -5.45
CA VAL A 349 9.65 -2.18 -5.97
C VAL A 349 9.72 -2.04 -7.50
N LEU A 350 10.92 -1.89 -8.05
CA LEU A 350 11.10 -1.57 -9.48
C LEU A 350 10.92 -2.80 -10.38
N VAL A 351 10.43 -2.58 -11.60
CA VAL A 351 10.29 -3.64 -12.60
C VAL A 351 11.69 -4.09 -13.05
N HIS A 352 11.99 -5.35 -12.78
CA HIS A 352 13.18 -6.04 -13.26
C HIS A 352 12.93 -6.55 -14.69
N LEU A 353 13.45 -5.81 -15.68
CA LEU A 353 13.20 -6.07 -17.11
C LEU A 353 13.45 -7.51 -17.57
N PRO A 354 14.46 -8.26 -17.08
CA PRO A 354 14.60 -9.69 -17.40
C PRO A 354 13.36 -10.52 -17.04
N TYR A 355 12.76 -10.35 -15.86
CA TYR A 355 11.55 -11.09 -15.47
C TYR A 355 10.32 -10.65 -16.27
N PHE A 356 10.29 -9.39 -16.72
CA PHE A 356 9.28 -8.94 -17.66
C PHE A 356 9.46 -9.59 -19.03
N GLN A 357 10.70 -9.73 -19.51
CA GLN A 357 11.00 -10.44 -20.76
C GLN A 357 10.67 -11.94 -20.66
N ASP A 358 10.95 -12.60 -19.53
CA ASP A 358 10.55 -14.00 -19.28
C ASP A 358 9.02 -14.19 -19.44
N LEU A 359 8.23 -13.22 -18.96
CA LEU A 359 6.76 -13.21 -19.13
C LEU A 359 6.35 -12.99 -20.60
N LEU A 360 7.00 -12.05 -21.31
CA LEU A 360 6.76 -11.86 -22.76
C LEU A 360 7.13 -13.11 -23.57
N ASP A 361 8.19 -13.81 -23.20
CA ASP A 361 8.65 -15.03 -23.85
C ASP A 361 7.65 -16.19 -23.65
N LEU A 362 7.04 -16.32 -22.46
CA LEU A 362 5.90 -17.23 -22.24
C LEU A 362 4.69 -16.85 -23.11
N GLY A 363 4.47 -15.56 -23.35
CA GLY A 363 3.51 -15.03 -24.32
C GLY A 363 3.93 -15.16 -25.79
N ASN A 364 5.04 -15.86 -26.08
CA ASN A 364 5.66 -15.99 -27.41
C ASN A 364 6.02 -14.64 -28.08
N ASN A 365 6.18 -13.55 -27.30
CA ASN A 365 6.29 -12.16 -27.77
C ASN A 365 5.16 -11.74 -28.75
N ASP A 366 3.96 -12.30 -28.57
CA ASP A 366 2.83 -12.03 -29.45
C ASP A 366 2.24 -10.62 -29.23
N GLN A 367 2.50 -9.76 -30.21
CA GLN A 367 2.09 -8.36 -30.23
C GLN A 367 0.72 -8.13 -30.90
N THR A 368 -0.02 -9.19 -31.24
CA THR A 368 -1.30 -9.10 -31.95
C THR A 368 -2.34 -8.32 -31.12
N PRO A 369 -2.76 -7.11 -31.53
CA PRO A 369 -3.73 -6.32 -30.76
C PRO A 369 -5.06 -7.05 -30.67
N GLY A 370 -5.69 -7.04 -29.49
CA GLY A 370 -6.96 -7.74 -29.30
C GLY A 370 -6.85 -9.24 -29.07
N LYS A 371 -5.67 -9.87 -29.25
CA LYS A 371 -5.47 -11.30 -28.95
C LYS A 371 -5.31 -11.49 -27.45
N ASP A 372 -5.88 -12.57 -26.93
CA ASP A 372 -5.68 -12.95 -25.53
C ASP A 372 -4.42 -13.79 -25.40
N VAL A 373 -3.34 -13.17 -24.92
CA VAL A 373 -2.00 -13.76 -24.85
C VAL A 373 -1.63 -14.09 -23.42
N TYR A 374 -1.88 -13.15 -22.49
CA TYR A 374 -1.46 -13.26 -21.09
C TYR A 374 -2.64 -13.68 -20.21
N THR A 375 -3.06 -14.93 -20.39
CA THR A 375 -4.13 -15.56 -19.60
C THR A 375 -3.65 -15.96 -18.21
N ALA A 376 -4.56 -16.26 -17.29
CA ALA A 376 -4.20 -16.58 -15.91
C ALA A 376 -3.34 -17.84 -15.81
N GLU A 377 -3.50 -18.78 -16.74
CA GLU A 377 -2.69 -19.97 -16.91
C GLU A 377 -1.24 -19.61 -17.27
N VAL A 378 -1.04 -18.61 -18.13
CA VAL A 378 0.28 -18.07 -18.48
C VAL A 378 0.91 -17.34 -17.28
N LEU A 379 0.16 -16.47 -16.60
CA LEU A 379 0.64 -15.76 -15.40
C LEU A 379 0.96 -16.75 -14.25
N LEU A 380 0.12 -17.74 -13.98
CA LEU A 380 0.40 -18.78 -12.98
C LEU A 380 1.55 -19.72 -13.39
N LYS A 381 1.77 -19.94 -14.70
CA LYS A 381 2.97 -20.65 -15.16
C LYS A 381 4.23 -19.79 -14.97
N HIS A 382 4.15 -18.48 -15.17
CA HIS A 382 5.21 -17.53 -14.83
C HIS A 382 5.49 -17.52 -13.33
N LYS A 383 4.45 -17.55 -12.49
CA LYS A 383 4.57 -17.67 -11.02
C LYS A 383 5.35 -18.90 -10.58
N SER A 384 5.07 -20.07 -11.18
CA SER A 384 5.85 -21.30 -10.99
C SER A 384 7.33 -21.07 -11.35
N ASN A 385 7.61 -20.49 -12.52
CA ASN A 385 8.99 -20.20 -12.93
C ASN A 385 9.70 -19.25 -11.94
N ARG A 386 9.04 -18.16 -11.53
CA ARG A 386 9.55 -17.19 -10.55
C ARG A 386 9.78 -17.82 -9.18
N TRP A 387 8.91 -18.71 -8.72
CA TRP A 387 9.08 -19.45 -7.47
C TRP A 387 10.33 -20.33 -7.50
N HIS A 388 10.48 -21.17 -8.53
CA HIS A 388 11.66 -22.05 -8.68
C HIS A 388 12.96 -21.26 -8.85
N GLN A 389 12.93 -20.16 -9.60
CA GLN A 389 14.06 -19.25 -9.73
C GLN A 389 14.47 -18.68 -8.36
N SER A 390 13.51 -18.25 -7.56
CA SER A 390 13.75 -17.68 -6.22
C SER A 390 14.35 -18.72 -5.26
N VAL A 391 13.86 -19.96 -5.28
CA VAL A 391 14.50 -21.10 -4.59
C VAL A 391 15.95 -21.31 -5.06
N ALA A 392 16.21 -21.18 -6.36
CA ALA A 392 17.51 -21.46 -6.96
C ALA A 392 18.55 -20.33 -6.83
N THR A 393 18.14 -19.08 -6.61
CA THR A 393 19.05 -17.91 -6.60
C THR A 393 19.05 -17.10 -5.30
N ASN A 394 17.96 -17.08 -4.54
CA ASN A 394 17.85 -16.32 -3.30
C ASN A 394 18.04 -17.26 -2.07
N PRO A 395 19.20 -17.28 -1.40
CA PRO A 395 19.44 -18.15 -0.24
C PRO A 395 18.58 -17.82 0.98
N LEU A 396 17.88 -16.69 0.95
CA LEU A 396 16.95 -16.21 1.97
C LEU A 396 15.50 -16.18 1.46
N PHE A 397 15.19 -16.85 0.33
CA PHE A 397 13.84 -16.94 -0.21
C PHE A 397 12.83 -17.38 0.85
N PHE A 398 11.75 -16.63 1.03
CA PHE A 398 10.71 -16.94 1.99
C PHE A 398 9.29 -16.71 1.45
N ASN A 399 8.53 -17.81 1.32
CA ASN A 399 7.13 -17.81 0.94
C ASN A 399 6.26 -17.75 2.21
N SER A 400 5.98 -16.54 2.69
CA SER A 400 5.11 -16.31 3.85
C SER A 400 3.64 -16.64 3.55
N ALA A 401 2.84 -17.02 4.55
CA ALA A 401 1.46 -17.44 4.33
C ALA A 401 0.51 -16.34 3.82
N PHE A 402 0.84 -15.05 4.02
CA PHE A 402 0.05 -13.95 3.45
C PHE A 402 0.74 -13.33 2.23
N GLY A 403 1.86 -12.60 2.41
CA GLY A 403 2.58 -11.96 1.30
C GLY A 403 3.00 -12.93 0.20
N GLY A 404 3.67 -14.02 0.56
CA GLY A 404 4.08 -15.06 -0.39
C GLY A 404 2.90 -15.82 -1.00
N LEU A 405 2.29 -16.72 -0.21
CA LEU A 405 1.25 -17.65 -0.65
C LEU A 405 0.00 -16.95 -1.22
N VAL A 406 -0.58 -15.98 -0.50
CA VAL A 406 -1.84 -15.35 -0.91
C VAL A 406 -1.59 -14.18 -1.86
N VAL A 407 -0.85 -13.15 -1.46
CA VAL A 407 -0.77 -11.90 -2.21
C VAL A 407 -0.05 -12.08 -3.54
N THR A 408 1.15 -12.66 -3.56
CA THR A 408 1.88 -12.78 -4.84
C THR A 408 1.21 -13.74 -5.82
N THR A 409 0.52 -14.78 -5.35
CA THR A 409 -0.25 -15.71 -6.21
C THR A 409 -1.55 -15.06 -6.72
N ALA A 410 -2.24 -14.30 -5.88
CA ALA A 410 -3.42 -13.53 -6.29
C ALA A 410 -3.06 -12.42 -7.30
N ALA A 411 -1.90 -11.79 -7.14
CA ALA A 411 -1.42 -10.73 -8.04
C ALA A 411 -1.32 -11.17 -9.51
N GLU A 412 -0.95 -12.42 -9.75
CA GLU A 412 -0.89 -13.04 -11.09
C GLU A 412 -2.29 -13.04 -11.75
N ARG A 413 -3.31 -13.43 -10.98
CA ARG A 413 -4.71 -13.41 -11.40
C ARG A 413 -5.23 -11.98 -11.54
N PHE A 414 -4.85 -11.06 -10.64
CA PHE A 414 -5.21 -9.64 -10.74
C PHE A 414 -4.62 -9.00 -12.00
N VAL A 415 -3.38 -9.29 -12.38
CA VAL A 415 -2.81 -8.82 -13.65
C VAL A 415 -3.61 -9.38 -14.81
N ALA A 416 -3.84 -10.70 -14.83
CA ALA A 416 -4.61 -11.33 -15.89
C ALA A 416 -6.01 -10.69 -16.02
N GLU A 417 -6.74 -10.46 -14.92
CA GLU A 417 -8.14 -9.99 -14.96
C GLU A 417 -8.30 -8.46 -15.06
N PHE A 418 -7.40 -7.68 -14.45
CA PHE A 418 -7.55 -6.22 -14.29
C PHE A 418 -6.69 -5.40 -15.26
N ALA A 419 -5.63 -5.98 -15.84
CA ALA A 419 -5.00 -5.39 -17.03
C ALA A 419 -5.75 -5.75 -18.31
N ALA A 420 -6.49 -6.87 -18.32
CA ALA A 420 -7.28 -7.31 -19.47
C ALA A 420 -8.42 -6.35 -19.80
N ASN A 421 -8.68 -6.19 -21.10
CA ASN A 421 -9.75 -5.39 -21.64
C ASN A 421 -11.02 -6.24 -21.82
N ASN A 422 -12.20 -5.66 -21.57
CA ASN A 422 -13.50 -6.34 -21.62
C ASN A 422 -14.40 -5.76 -22.71
N THR A 423 -14.14 -6.09 -23.98
CA THR A 423 -14.88 -5.52 -25.11
C THR A 423 -16.15 -6.31 -25.42
N VAL A 424 -16.84 -5.95 -26.51
CA VAL A 424 -17.95 -6.75 -27.07
C VAL A 424 -17.42 -7.85 -28.00
N ASP A 425 -18.08 -9.01 -28.03
CA ASP A 425 -17.90 -10.08 -29.03
C ASP A 425 -18.87 -9.95 -30.22
N GLU A 426 -18.81 -10.88 -31.17
CA GLU A 426 -19.72 -10.91 -32.33
C GLU A 426 -21.21 -11.15 -31.98
N ASN A 427 -21.48 -11.65 -30.77
CA ASN A 427 -22.81 -11.99 -30.27
C ASN A 427 -23.36 -10.95 -29.26
N GLY A 428 -22.64 -9.86 -29.00
CA GLY A 428 -23.00 -8.82 -28.02
C GLY A 428 -22.70 -9.17 -26.56
N TYR A 429 -21.94 -10.23 -26.30
CA TYR A 429 -21.43 -10.62 -24.99
C TYR A 429 -20.08 -9.99 -24.69
N ASN A 430 -19.63 -10.12 -23.44
CA ASN A 430 -18.32 -9.68 -23.01
C ASN A 430 -17.19 -10.55 -23.58
N ARG A 431 -16.13 -9.89 -24.06
CA ARG A 431 -14.89 -10.50 -24.54
C ARG A 431 -13.71 -9.98 -23.72
N LEU A 432 -13.27 -10.77 -22.75
CA LEU A 432 -12.11 -10.51 -21.92
C LEU A 432 -10.82 -10.95 -22.65
N TYR A 433 -9.80 -10.09 -22.71
CA TYR A 433 -8.47 -10.43 -23.25
C TYR A 433 -7.35 -9.55 -22.69
N LEU A 434 -6.15 -10.11 -22.53
CA LEU A 434 -4.92 -9.35 -22.25
C LEU A 434 -3.94 -9.51 -23.42
N ASP A 435 -3.87 -8.46 -24.24
CA ASP A 435 -2.83 -8.31 -25.26
C ASP A 435 -1.57 -7.64 -24.66
N GLU A 436 -0.46 -7.72 -25.39
CA GLU A 436 0.81 -7.13 -24.93
C GLU A 436 0.70 -5.62 -24.71
N LYS A 437 -0.11 -4.93 -25.51
CA LYS A 437 -0.29 -3.47 -25.46
C LYS A 437 -0.85 -3.02 -24.11
N ASN A 438 -1.84 -3.72 -23.57
CA ASN A 438 -2.39 -3.43 -22.24
C ASN A 438 -1.43 -3.88 -21.13
N LEU A 439 -0.76 -5.04 -21.26
CA LEU A 439 0.24 -5.50 -20.29
C LEU A 439 1.39 -4.49 -20.12
N LEU A 440 1.97 -4.03 -21.23
CA LEU A 440 3.04 -3.03 -21.27
C LEU A 440 2.63 -1.73 -20.55
N ALA A 441 1.43 -1.22 -20.84
CA ALA A 441 0.90 -0.01 -20.19
C ALA A 441 0.70 -0.19 -18.68
N PHE A 442 0.16 -1.34 -18.27
CA PHE A 442 -0.11 -1.67 -16.87
C PHE A 442 1.16 -1.71 -16.01
N PHE A 443 2.30 -2.13 -16.57
CA PHE A 443 3.60 -2.16 -15.89
C PHE A 443 4.54 -0.99 -16.24
N SER A 444 4.10 -0.03 -17.05
CA SER A 444 4.92 1.08 -17.56
C SER A 444 6.20 0.66 -18.29
N VAL A 445 6.09 -0.40 -19.10
CA VAL A 445 7.15 -0.88 -20.00
C VAL A 445 6.81 -0.48 -21.44
N GLU A 446 7.81 -0.12 -22.22
CA GLU A 446 7.70 0.23 -23.64
C GLU A 446 8.68 -0.61 -24.46
N ARG A 447 8.27 -1.11 -25.64
CA ARG A 447 9.22 -1.61 -26.64
C ARG A 447 9.89 -0.43 -27.34
N THR A 448 11.21 -0.51 -27.52
CA THR A 448 12.03 0.47 -28.24
C THR A 448 12.99 -0.25 -29.19
N ASP A 449 13.63 0.49 -30.11
CA ASP A 449 14.67 -0.04 -31.00
C ASP A 449 15.87 -0.66 -30.26
N GLN A 450 16.00 -0.38 -28.95
CA GLN A 450 17.07 -0.88 -28.07
C GLN A 450 16.59 -2.01 -27.12
N GLY A 451 15.37 -2.52 -27.31
CA GLY A 451 14.73 -3.50 -26.44
C GLY A 451 13.68 -2.87 -25.51
N LEU A 452 13.41 -3.52 -24.37
CA LEU A 452 12.44 -3.02 -23.40
C LEU A 452 12.99 -1.83 -22.61
N LYS A 453 12.12 -0.85 -22.35
CA LYS A 453 12.38 0.30 -21.48
C LYS A 453 11.29 0.39 -20.41
N TYR A 454 11.68 0.33 -19.14
CA TYR A 454 10.79 0.62 -18.01
C TYR A 454 10.85 2.12 -17.66
N THR A 455 9.70 2.73 -17.34
CA THR A 455 9.62 4.08 -16.78
C THR A 455 9.03 3.99 -15.36
N PRO A 456 9.83 4.14 -14.29
CA PRO A 456 9.38 3.99 -12.91
C PRO A 456 8.14 4.82 -12.56
N GLY A 457 7.18 4.19 -11.88
CA GLY A 457 5.97 4.84 -11.33
C GLY A 457 4.96 5.36 -12.37
N ASN A 458 5.16 5.12 -13.67
CA ASN A 458 4.33 5.65 -14.75
C ASN A 458 3.26 4.64 -15.24
N GLU A 459 2.85 3.69 -14.40
CA GLU A 459 1.81 2.69 -14.71
C GLU A 459 0.48 3.36 -15.07
N ARG A 460 -0.22 2.85 -16.09
CA ARG A 460 -1.45 3.47 -16.61
C ARG A 460 -2.38 2.44 -17.25
N LEU A 461 -3.67 2.77 -17.29
CA LEU A 461 -4.61 2.13 -18.20
C LEU A 461 -4.64 2.90 -19.52
N LEU A 462 -4.90 2.20 -20.62
CA LEU A 462 -5.10 2.83 -21.93
C LEU A 462 -6.52 3.39 -22.01
N THR A 463 -6.73 4.50 -22.72
CA THR A 463 -8.08 5.08 -22.89
C THR A 463 -9.05 4.20 -23.69
N SER A 464 -8.54 3.13 -24.33
CA SER A 464 -9.32 2.07 -24.98
C SER A 464 -9.67 0.89 -24.06
N TRP A 465 -9.26 0.94 -22.80
CA TRP A 465 -9.53 -0.08 -21.80
C TRP A 465 -10.91 0.12 -21.17
N VAL A 466 -11.65 -0.97 -21.03
CA VAL A 466 -12.95 -1.04 -20.36
C VAL A 466 -12.96 -2.21 -19.38
N ARG A 467 -13.58 -1.99 -18.22
CA ARG A 467 -13.54 -2.93 -17.10
C ARG A 467 -14.50 -4.11 -17.28
N ARG A 468 -14.30 -5.16 -16.47
CA ARG A 468 -15.25 -6.28 -16.34
C ARG A 468 -16.63 -5.79 -15.84
N PRO A 469 -17.74 -6.44 -16.22
CA PRO A 469 -19.09 -6.14 -15.70
C PRO A 469 -19.17 -6.33 -14.18
N LEU A 470 -19.96 -5.51 -13.47
CA LEU A 470 -20.23 -5.67 -12.03
C LEU A 470 -21.10 -6.89 -11.73
N GLY A 471 -21.86 -7.38 -12.71
CA GLY A 471 -22.57 -8.66 -12.59
C GLY A 471 -21.63 -9.86 -12.37
N ALA A 472 -20.35 -9.70 -12.68
CA ALA A 472 -19.28 -10.64 -12.38
C ALA A 472 -18.11 -9.88 -11.74
N THR A 473 -18.19 -9.52 -10.47
CA THR A 473 -17.05 -8.95 -9.71
C THR A 473 -15.98 -10.01 -9.40
N PHE A 474 -14.79 -9.62 -8.94
CA PHE A 474 -13.75 -10.54 -8.44
C PHE A 474 -13.80 -10.61 -6.91
N GLY A 475 -14.10 -11.77 -6.34
CA GLY A 475 -14.36 -11.97 -4.90
C GLY A 475 -13.20 -12.54 -4.08
N LEU A 476 -13.40 -12.67 -2.76
CA LEU A 476 -12.44 -13.32 -1.87
C LEU A 476 -12.41 -14.85 -2.08
N ASP A 477 -13.51 -15.40 -2.57
CA ASP A 477 -13.68 -16.78 -3.02
C ASP A 477 -12.89 -17.10 -4.31
N ASP A 478 -12.83 -16.16 -5.27
CA ASP A 478 -11.94 -16.28 -6.45
C ASP A 478 -10.46 -16.39 -6.05
N ILE A 479 -10.03 -15.81 -4.91
CA ILE A 479 -8.65 -15.97 -4.37
C ILE A 479 -8.41 -17.43 -3.99
N VAL A 480 -9.35 -18.07 -3.29
CA VAL A 480 -9.24 -19.48 -2.87
C VAL A 480 -9.09 -20.39 -4.09
N LEU A 481 -9.91 -20.19 -5.13
CA LEU A 481 -9.78 -20.95 -6.37
C LEU A 481 -8.51 -20.62 -7.15
N THR A 482 -8.02 -19.39 -7.10
CA THR A 482 -6.74 -18.98 -7.71
C THR A 482 -5.57 -19.75 -7.10
N LEU A 483 -5.51 -19.87 -5.77
CA LEU A 483 -4.45 -20.63 -5.10
C LEU A 483 -4.52 -22.13 -5.42
N LEU A 484 -5.72 -22.71 -5.51
CA LEU A 484 -5.90 -24.10 -5.91
C LEU A 484 -5.52 -24.33 -7.39
N SER A 485 -5.83 -23.39 -8.27
CA SER A 485 -5.44 -23.43 -9.68
C SER A 485 -3.92 -23.33 -9.83
N ALA A 486 -3.28 -22.45 -9.06
CA ALA A 486 -1.82 -22.36 -8.99
C ALA A 486 -1.19 -23.70 -8.56
N ALA A 487 -1.75 -24.33 -7.52
CA ALA A 487 -1.30 -25.62 -7.01
C ALA A 487 -1.54 -26.79 -7.99
N ALA A 488 -2.56 -26.71 -8.85
CA ALA A 488 -2.83 -27.67 -9.92
C ALA A 488 -1.92 -27.51 -11.15
N ILE A 489 -1.22 -26.37 -11.27
CA ILE A 489 -0.12 -26.13 -12.22
C ILE A 489 1.20 -26.59 -11.60
N ASP A 490 1.44 -26.21 -10.34
CA ASP A 490 2.65 -26.52 -9.59
C ASP A 490 2.35 -26.60 -8.07
N PRO A 491 2.38 -27.80 -7.47
CA PRO A 491 2.12 -28.01 -6.04
C PRO A 491 2.95 -27.13 -5.10
N SER A 492 4.15 -26.71 -5.52
CA SER A 492 5.03 -25.83 -4.74
C SER A 492 4.39 -24.47 -4.44
N LEU A 493 3.45 -24.00 -5.26
CA LEU A 493 2.81 -22.68 -5.09
C LEU A 493 1.86 -22.59 -3.90
N LEU A 494 1.41 -23.72 -3.35
CA LEU A 494 0.61 -23.75 -2.10
C LEU A 494 1.48 -23.92 -0.83
N SER A 495 2.81 -23.95 -0.97
CA SER A 495 3.71 -24.15 0.17
C SER A 495 3.91 -22.87 0.99
N VAL A 496 4.06 -23.01 2.31
CA VAL A 496 4.57 -21.96 3.21
C VAL A 496 5.93 -22.40 3.71
N GLY A 497 6.95 -21.55 3.70
CA GLY A 497 8.30 -21.94 4.09
C GLY A 497 9.38 -21.13 3.39
N GLY A 498 10.62 -21.61 3.37
CA GLY A 498 11.73 -20.89 2.74
C GLY A 498 13.02 -21.67 2.63
N ASN A 499 14.02 -21.05 1.98
CA ASN A 499 15.39 -21.53 1.95
C ASN A 499 16.04 -21.39 3.34
N ALA A 500 16.83 -22.39 3.74
CA ALA A 500 17.49 -22.48 5.04
C ALA A 500 18.84 -21.74 5.08
N GLY A 501 18.94 -20.56 4.43
CA GLY A 501 20.17 -19.77 4.35
C GLY A 501 21.13 -20.18 3.24
N GLN A 502 20.71 -21.06 2.33
CA GLN A 502 21.42 -21.46 1.12
C GLN A 502 20.43 -21.65 -0.04
N VAL A 503 20.87 -21.46 -1.28
CA VAL A 503 20.03 -21.74 -2.45
C VAL A 503 19.70 -23.24 -2.56
N ASN A 504 18.55 -23.57 -3.14
CA ASN A 504 18.05 -24.94 -3.31
C ASN A 504 17.91 -25.72 -1.98
N THR A 505 17.50 -25.03 -0.90
CA THR A 505 17.25 -25.65 0.42
C THR A 505 15.83 -25.40 0.93
N PHE A 506 14.88 -25.18 0.02
CA PHE A 506 13.51 -24.85 0.37
C PHE A 506 12.91 -25.95 1.23
N THR A 507 12.54 -25.58 2.46
CA THR A 507 11.89 -26.48 3.42
C THR A 507 10.48 -25.93 3.67
N GLY A 508 9.47 -26.66 3.23
CA GLY A 508 8.07 -26.33 3.51
C GLY A 508 7.70 -26.62 4.96
N LEU A 509 6.78 -25.83 5.50
CA LEU A 509 5.99 -26.20 6.67
C LEU A 509 4.99 -27.26 6.23
N ASP A 510 5.05 -28.43 6.85
CA ASP A 510 4.09 -29.50 6.59
C ASP A 510 2.71 -29.13 7.17
N VAL A 511 1.68 -29.16 6.31
CA VAL A 511 0.30 -28.78 6.66
C VAL A 511 -0.26 -29.70 7.75
N GLY A 512 0.05 -31.00 7.70
CA GLY A 512 -0.39 -31.97 8.72
C GLY A 512 0.10 -31.58 10.11
N ASN A 513 1.41 -31.36 10.24
CA ASN A 513 2.01 -30.92 11.50
C ASN A 513 1.56 -29.51 11.93
N LEU A 514 1.39 -28.59 10.98
CA LEU A 514 0.97 -27.21 11.27
C LEU A 514 -0.47 -27.13 11.82
N THR A 515 -1.35 -28.04 11.39
CA THR A 515 -2.77 -28.06 11.74
C THR A 515 -3.14 -29.15 12.75
N GLY A 516 -2.15 -29.81 13.38
CA GLY A 516 -2.38 -30.90 14.33
C GLY A 516 -3.03 -32.14 13.72
N GLY A 517 -2.93 -32.32 12.39
CA GLY A 517 -3.52 -33.41 11.63
C GLY A 517 -4.90 -33.10 11.04
N LEU A 518 -5.49 -31.92 11.29
CA LEU A 518 -6.81 -31.54 10.77
C LEU A 518 -6.84 -31.46 9.25
N TYR A 519 -5.83 -30.84 8.65
CA TYR A 519 -5.67 -30.73 7.21
C TYR A 519 -4.34 -31.35 6.77
N ASN A 520 -4.29 -31.78 5.52
CA ASN A 520 -3.05 -32.08 4.81
C ASN A 520 -3.15 -31.51 3.40
N PHE A 521 -2.05 -31.54 2.66
CA PHE A 521 -1.96 -30.98 1.31
C PHE A 521 -3.03 -31.53 0.33
N GLU A 522 -3.30 -32.83 0.37
CA GLU A 522 -4.31 -33.47 -0.48
C GLU A 522 -5.74 -33.03 -0.11
N THR A 523 -6.03 -32.92 1.19
CA THR A 523 -7.33 -32.42 1.67
C THR A 523 -7.56 -30.98 1.23
N LEU A 524 -6.57 -30.09 1.34
CA LEU A 524 -6.68 -28.70 0.88
C LEU A 524 -6.96 -28.64 -0.63
N LEU A 525 -6.20 -29.39 -1.43
CA LEU A 525 -6.39 -29.41 -2.90
C LEU A 525 -7.79 -29.85 -3.35
N LYS A 526 -8.44 -30.74 -2.60
CA LYS A 526 -9.74 -31.33 -2.96
C LYS A 526 -10.94 -30.65 -2.28
N ASP A 527 -10.71 -29.74 -1.35
CA ASP A 527 -11.75 -29.03 -0.60
C ASP A 527 -11.45 -27.52 -0.56
N PRO A 528 -12.10 -26.71 -1.41
CA PRO A 528 -11.94 -25.26 -1.38
C PRO A 528 -12.43 -24.62 -0.08
N GLN A 529 -13.41 -25.19 0.62
CA GLN A 529 -13.86 -24.68 1.91
C GLN A 529 -12.83 -24.97 3.02
N ALA A 530 -12.15 -26.13 2.98
CA ALA A 530 -11.01 -26.42 3.84
C ALA A 530 -9.83 -25.48 3.55
N THR A 531 -9.56 -25.17 2.28
CA THR A 531 -8.55 -24.18 1.89
C THR A 531 -8.92 -22.78 2.37
N ALA A 532 -10.18 -22.35 2.25
CA ALA A 532 -10.65 -21.08 2.81
C ALA A 532 -10.42 -21.00 4.33
N CYS A 533 -10.71 -22.07 5.07
CA CYS A 533 -10.44 -22.17 6.50
C CYS A 533 -8.95 -22.14 6.84
N TYR A 534 -8.13 -22.91 6.13
CA TYR A 534 -6.68 -22.92 6.31
C TYR A 534 -6.08 -21.52 6.11
N LEU A 535 -6.44 -20.83 5.02
CA LEU A 535 -5.98 -19.47 4.72
C LEU A 535 -6.44 -18.44 5.76
N TYR A 536 -7.71 -18.52 6.20
CA TYR A 536 -8.24 -17.69 7.28
C TYR A 536 -7.45 -17.89 8.58
N GLN A 537 -7.21 -19.13 9.00
CA GLN A 537 -6.57 -19.41 10.28
C GLN A 537 -5.08 -19.05 10.28
N ILE A 538 -4.30 -19.49 9.27
CA ILE A 538 -2.87 -19.15 9.20
C ILE A 538 -2.61 -17.68 8.87
N GLY A 539 -3.43 -17.09 8.01
CA GLY A 539 -3.21 -15.75 7.46
C GLY A 539 -3.72 -14.65 8.37
N ILE A 540 -4.83 -14.92 9.07
CA ILE A 540 -5.58 -13.93 9.85
C ILE A 540 -5.57 -14.30 11.34
N GLU A 541 -6.12 -15.44 11.77
CA GLU A 541 -6.27 -15.72 13.21
C GLU A 541 -4.92 -15.90 13.96
N GLU A 542 -3.92 -16.52 13.35
CA GLU A 542 -2.64 -16.81 14.02
C GLU A 542 -1.60 -15.68 13.85
N LEU A 543 -1.55 -15.04 12.67
CA LEU A 543 -0.58 -13.98 12.37
C LEU A 543 -1.00 -12.61 12.92
N VAL A 544 -2.29 -12.26 12.85
CA VAL A 544 -2.74 -10.90 13.19
C VAL A 544 -2.55 -10.58 14.68
N PRO A 545 -2.99 -11.41 15.65
CA PRO A 545 -2.79 -11.11 17.07
C PRO A 545 -1.31 -11.01 17.43
N THR A 546 -0.47 -11.86 16.83
CA THR A 546 0.98 -11.86 17.07
C THR A 546 1.62 -10.53 16.66
N GLN A 547 1.26 -10.00 15.48
CA GLN A 547 1.79 -8.73 14.98
C GLN A 547 1.12 -7.50 15.62
N VAL A 548 -0.19 -7.55 15.87
CA VAL A 548 -0.95 -6.47 16.52
C VAL A 548 -0.54 -6.28 17.98
N ASN A 549 -0.27 -7.35 18.73
CA ASN A 549 0.23 -7.25 20.11
C ASN A 549 1.63 -6.63 20.21
N VAL A 550 2.44 -6.73 19.15
CA VAL A 550 3.74 -6.04 19.05
C VAL A 550 3.55 -4.55 18.74
N LEU A 551 2.59 -4.20 17.88
CA LEU A 551 2.33 -2.84 17.41
C LEU A 551 1.52 -1.98 18.40
N TYR A 552 0.43 -2.53 18.94
CA TYR A 552 -0.64 -1.78 19.60
C TYR A 552 -0.91 -2.28 21.02
N LYS A 553 0.16 -2.56 21.78
CA LYS A 553 0.23 -3.26 23.09
C LYS A 553 -0.92 -3.07 24.10
N ALA A 554 -1.71 -2.01 24.04
CA ALA A 554 -2.95 -1.88 24.80
C ALA A 554 -4.00 -0.96 24.11
N THR A 555 -4.75 -1.46 23.12
CA THR A 555 -6.05 -0.84 22.73
C THR A 555 -7.07 -1.91 22.32
N GLY A 556 -8.21 -1.97 23.02
CA GLY A 556 -9.29 -2.92 22.69
C GLY A 556 -9.90 -2.65 21.31
N GLN A 557 -10.04 -1.37 20.92
CA GLN A 557 -10.62 -1.02 19.62
C GLN A 557 -9.73 -1.34 18.41
N ALA A 558 -8.40 -1.49 18.57
CA ALA A 558 -7.59 -2.01 17.48
C ALA A 558 -7.95 -3.47 17.17
N LEU A 559 -8.31 -4.24 18.21
CA LEU A 559 -8.84 -5.60 18.07
C LEU A 559 -10.27 -5.59 17.51
N ASP A 560 -11.12 -4.63 17.90
CA ASP A 560 -12.48 -4.50 17.32
C ASP A 560 -12.45 -4.11 15.83
N PHE A 561 -11.56 -3.19 15.42
CA PHE A 561 -11.34 -2.84 14.02
C PHE A 561 -10.84 -4.05 13.23
N VAL A 562 -9.83 -4.75 13.75
CA VAL A 562 -9.32 -5.99 13.16
C VAL A 562 -10.43 -7.01 13.02
N ALA A 563 -11.18 -7.29 14.09
CA ALA A 563 -12.26 -8.28 14.08
C ALA A 563 -13.34 -7.95 13.05
N LYS A 564 -13.75 -6.68 12.97
CA LYS A 564 -14.83 -6.23 12.09
C LYS A 564 -14.43 -6.12 10.61
N TYR A 565 -13.23 -5.62 10.32
CA TYR A 565 -12.86 -5.23 8.95
C TYR A 565 -11.79 -6.11 8.33
N LEU A 566 -10.96 -6.80 9.13
CA LEU A 566 -9.97 -7.75 8.64
C LEU A 566 -10.40 -9.21 8.86
N THR A 567 -10.88 -9.57 10.04
CA THR A 567 -11.27 -10.97 10.36
C THR A 567 -12.61 -11.34 9.73
N ALA A 568 -13.63 -10.47 9.79
CA ALA A 568 -14.98 -10.81 9.36
C ALA A 568 -15.12 -11.22 7.88
N PRO A 569 -14.50 -10.56 6.87
CA PRO A 569 -14.60 -11.00 5.47
C PRO A 569 -14.14 -12.44 5.27
N TRP A 570 -12.93 -12.76 5.76
CA TRP A 570 -12.36 -14.11 5.65
C TRP A 570 -13.16 -15.14 6.46
N LYS A 571 -13.63 -14.78 7.65
CA LYS A 571 -14.48 -15.67 8.47
C LYS A 571 -15.80 -15.98 7.80
N ASN A 572 -16.45 -14.99 7.17
CA ASN A 572 -17.72 -15.18 6.47
C ASN A 572 -17.56 -16.13 5.28
N LEU A 573 -16.48 -15.99 4.49
CA LEU A 573 -16.14 -16.95 3.44
C LEU A 573 -15.84 -18.34 4.00
N ALA A 574 -14.98 -18.42 5.02
CA ALA A 574 -14.52 -19.69 5.57
C ALA A 574 -15.66 -20.51 6.20
N THR A 575 -16.65 -19.83 6.82
CA THR A 575 -17.84 -20.46 7.43
C THR A 575 -19.06 -20.56 6.49
N ALA A 576 -18.92 -20.13 5.23
CA ALA A 576 -20.01 -20.14 4.25
C ALA A 576 -20.60 -21.55 4.07
N GLY A 577 -21.91 -21.61 3.83
CA GLY A 577 -22.65 -22.87 3.68
C GLY A 577 -22.75 -23.71 4.96
N GLY A 578 -22.45 -23.14 6.13
CA GLY A 578 -22.46 -23.86 7.42
C GLY A 578 -21.20 -24.68 7.66
N ASN A 579 -20.08 -24.37 6.99
CA ASN A 579 -18.79 -25.00 7.27
C ASN A 579 -18.35 -24.71 8.72
N PRO A 580 -18.09 -25.73 9.56
CA PRO A 580 -17.72 -25.53 10.96
C PRO A 580 -16.37 -24.80 11.11
N CYS A 581 -15.46 -24.97 10.14
CA CYS A 581 -14.16 -24.32 10.12
C CYS A 581 -13.34 -24.54 11.40
N ASP A 582 -13.15 -25.81 11.76
CA ASP A 582 -12.51 -26.24 13.01
C ASP A 582 -11.16 -25.55 13.23
N SER A 583 -10.93 -25.01 14.43
CA SER A 583 -9.72 -24.25 14.74
C SER A 583 -8.53 -25.13 15.09
N PHE A 584 -7.37 -24.82 14.52
CA PHE A 584 -6.07 -25.34 14.96
C PHE A 584 -5.19 -24.23 15.55
N ASN A 585 -4.28 -24.60 16.45
CA ASN A 585 -3.20 -23.73 16.92
C ASN A 585 -1.89 -24.21 16.28
N SER A 586 -1.26 -23.32 15.51
CA SER A 586 -0.07 -23.62 14.70
C SER A 586 1.19 -22.93 15.22
N ASN A 587 1.02 -21.82 15.94
CA ASN A 587 2.04 -20.84 16.26
C ASN A 587 2.96 -20.56 15.05
N ILE A 588 2.35 -20.25 13.91
CA ILE A 588 3.03 -20.11 12.62
C ILE A 588 4.19 -19.08 12.68
N ALA A 589 4.06 -18.03 13.48
CA ALA A 589 5.12 -17.05 13.73
C ALA A 589 6.38 -17.67 14.38
N GLN A 590 6.22 -18.65 15.29
CA GLN A 590 7.36 -19.42 15.80
C GLN A 590 7.94 -20.33 14.72
N GLN A 591 7.11 -20.96 13.89
CA GLN A 591 7.60 -21.81 12.79
C GLN A 591 8.44 -21.02 11.79
N TYR A 592 8.07 -19.76 11.51
CA TYR A 592 8.81 -18.86 10.62
C TYR A 592 10.25 -18.60 11.08
N SER A 593 10.51 -18.55 12.39
CA SER A 593 11.84 -18.26 12.95
C SER A 593 12.95 -19.25 12.52
N LYS A 594 12.57 -20.40 11.96
CA LYS A 594 13.47 -21.38 11.34
C LYS A 594 14.10 -20.88 10.04
N PHE A 595 13.44 -19.95 9.33
CA PHE A 595 13.88 -19.43 8.04
C PHE A 595 14.57 -18.08 8.23
N PRO A 596 15.86 -17.94 7.87
CA PRO A 596 16.58 -16.69 8.09
C PRO A 596 16.04 -15.51 7.28
N GLY A 597 15.33 -15.79 6.18
CA GLY A 597 14.63 -14.81 5.34
C GLY A 597 13.28 -14.34 5.87
N SER A 598 12.68 -14.98 6.88
CA SER A 598 11.34 -14.63 7.38
C SER A 598 11.24 -13.31 8.15
N LYS A 599 12.29 -12.49 8.11
CA LYS A 599 12.35 -11.24 8.85
C LYS A 599 11.43 -10.23 8.18
N ILE A 600 10.62 -9.58 8.99
CA ILE A 600 9.83 -8.43 8.59
C ILE A 600 10.77 -7.23 8.57
N GLU A 601 11.01 -6.66 7.39
CA GLU A 601 11.81 -5.45 7.22
C GLU A 601 10.86 -4.31 6.89
N ARG A 602 10.88 -3.26 7.72
CA ARG A 602 10.05 -2.07 7.55
C ARG A 602 10.95 -0.93 7.15
N ASN A 603 10.73 -0.36 5.97
CA ASN A 603 11.59 0.68 5.39
C ASN A 603 11.55 2.03 6.15
N GLY A 604 10.70 2.17 7.18
CA GLY A 604 10.49 3.37 7.99
C GLY A 604 11.51 3.57 9.12
N GLN A 605 11.43 4.74 9.77
CA GLN A 605 12.29 5.05 10.92
C GLN A 605 11.79 4.38 12.20
N THR A 606 12.70 3.85 13.02
CA THR A 606 12.38 3.39 14.39
C THR A 606 12.03 4.58 15.29
N GLY A 607 10.78 4.64 15.77
CA GLY A 607 10.31 5.63 16.75
C GLY A 607 10.96 5.51 18.13
N LEU A 608 10.55 6.36 19.07
CA LEU A 608 11.21 6.48 20.38
C LEU A 608 11.17 5.18 21.21
N LEU A 609 10.03 4.49 21.29
CA LEU A 609 9.92 3.24 22.06
C LEU A 609 10.65 2.08 21.38
N THR A 610 10.52 1.94 20.06
CA THR A 610 11.20 0.88 19.30
C THR A 610 12.71 1.11 19.25
N GLY A 611 13.16 2.37 19.23
CA GLY A 611 14.56 2.75 19.37
C GLY A 611 15.14 2.50 20.77
N LEU A 612 14.38 2.76 21.84
CA LEU A 612 14.79 2.46 23.23
C LEU A 612 14.88 0.95 23.49
N LEU A 613 13.92 0.17 22.99
CA LEU A 613 13.96 -1.29 23.05
C LEU A 613 15.07 -1.87 22.15
N GLY A 614 15.27 -1.30 20.96
CA GLY A 614 16.32 -1.70 20.01
C GLY A 614 17.73 -1.33 20.44
N ALA A 615 17.91 -0.27 21.24
CA ALA A 615 19.20 0.11 21.83
C ALA A 615 19.74 -0.93 22.82
N LEU A 616 18.87 -1.79 23.36
CA LEU A 616 19.23 -2.96 24.16
C LEU A 616 19.55 -4.20 23.30
N GLY A 617 19.40 -4.13 21.96
CA GLY A 617 19.40 -5.31 21.07
C GLY A 617 20.23 -5.26 19.78
N GLY A 618 20.54 -4.10 19.18
CA GLY A 618 21.29 -4.12 17.90
C GLY A 618 21.60 -2.79 17.21
N LYS A 619 22.59 -2.82 16.30
CA LYS A 619 23.16 -1.64 15.62
C LYS A 619 22.23 -1.03 14.55
N LYS A 620 22.18 0.30 14.50
CA LYS A 620 21.48 1.09 13.45
C LYS A 620 22.03 0.84 12.04
N ARG A 621 21.15 0.72 11.05
CA ARG A 621 21.45 0.83 9.60
C ARG A 621 21.03 2.20 9.06
N ARG A 622 21.44 2.51 7.82
CA ARG A 622 21.43 3.85 7.21
C ARG A 622 20.49 3.84 6.00
N THR A 623 19.44 4.65 6.04
CA THR A 623 18.46 4.80 4.94
C THR A 623 19.08 5.53 3.75
N VAL A 624 18.72 5.09 2.54
CA VAL A 624 18.95 5.82 1.29
C VAL A 624 17.72 6.69 1.03
N ARG A 625 17.92 7.89 0.47
CA ARG A 625 16.86 8.72 -0.12
C ARG A 625 17.17 8.91 -1.60
N TYR A 626 16.12 8.91 -2.41
CA TYR A 626 16.16 9.32 -3.81
C TYR A 626 16.45 10.83 -3.94
#